data_AF-A0A7C5B6N0-F1
#
_entry.id   AF-A0A7C5B6N0-F1
#
_cell.length_a   1.000
_cell.length_b   1.000
_cell.length_c   1.000
_cell.angle_alpha   90.00
_cell.angle_beta   90.00
_cell.angle_gamma   90.00
#
_symmetry.space_group_name_H-M   'P 1'
#
loop_
_entity.id
_entity.type
_entity.pdbx_description
1 polymer ?
#
loop_
_entity_poly.entity_id
_entity_poly.type
_entity_poly.pdbx_seq_one_letter_code
_entity_poly.pdbx_strand_id
1 'polypeptide(L)'
;MFLQTFLFSILIASLFLNLSLFLSRLTGSYLKIYEGAPGEVVKPPRTTLMDIFELILQAELWEVLIPAFIYSLIYPFLPFSGIRAGLFVALLIFILATLPEVFSLGTVLRLPLAFWLQNLLWRLVKLFLIFGTFGFFFN
;
A
#
# COMPACT_ATOMS: atom_id res chain seq x y z
N MET A 1 -3.86 27.01 5.19
CA MET A 1 -3.02 26.05 5.92
C MET A 1 -3.41 24.61 5.59
N PHE A 2 -4.67 24.20 5.77
CA PHE A 2 -5.15 22.84 5.45
C PHE A 2 -4.80 22.33 4.04
N LEU A 3 -5.00 23.15 3.00
CA LEU A 3 -4.67 22.77 1.61
C LEU A 3 -3.17 22.47 1.41
N GLN A 4 -2.28 23.24 2.03
CA GLN A 4 -0.84 23.01 1.92
C GLN A 4 -0.45 21.71 2.62
N THR A 5 -0.94 21.51 3.85
CA THR A 5 -0.73 20.28 4.62
C THR A 5 -1.23 19.04 3.87
N PHE A 6 -2.40 19.13 3.24
CA PHE A 6 -2.99 18.07 2.42
C PHE A 6 -2.13 17.74 1.18
N LEU A 7 -1.64 18.76 0.46
CA LEU A 7 -0.79 18.55 -0.71
C LEU A 7 0.58 17.96 -0.33
N PHE A 8 1.18 18.42 0.76
CA PHE A 8 2.46 17.88 1.26
C PHE A 8 2.31 16.44 1.73
N SER A 9 1.20 16.10 2.40
CA SER A 9 0.97 14.73 2.87
C SER A 9 0.81 13.76 1.71
N ILE A 10 0.12 14.15 0.63
CA ILE A 10 0.03 13.37 -0.62
C ILE A 10 1.41 13.18 -1.24
N LEU A 11 2.20 14.26 -1.37
CA LEU A 11 3.50 14.20 -2.04
C LEU A 11 4.48 13.27 -1.30
N ILE A 12 4.51 13.33 0.03
CA ILE A 12 5.38 12.46 0.85
C ILE A 12 4.84 11.02 0.88
N ALA A 13 3.52 10.83 0.97
CA ALA A 13 2.92 9.49 0.90
C ALA A 13 3.16 8.81 -0.46
N SER A 14 3.09 9.56 -1.56
CA SER A 14 3.45 9.11 -2.91
C SER A 14 4.91 8.67 -2.99
N LEU A 15 5.83 9.45 -2.41
CA LEU A 15 7.25 9.08 -2.38
C LEU A 15 7.48 7.78 -1.62
N PHE A 16 6.81 7.58 -0.48
CA PHE A 16 6.88 6.34 0.28
C PHE A 16 6.20 5.16 -0.40
N LEU A 17 5.08 5.39 -1.09
CA LEU A 17 4.42 4.37 -1.91
C LEU A 17 5.40 3.84 -2.95
N ASN A 18 5.98 4.72 -3.75
CA ASN A 18 6.92 4.36 -4.81
C ASN A 18 8.18 3.67 -4.24
N LEU A 19 8.71 4.15 -3.12
CA LEU A 19 9.82 3.51 -2.42
C LEU A 19 9.47 2.08 -1.96
N SER A 20 8.27 1.89 -1.38
CA SER A 20 7.82 0.58 -0.91
C SER A 20 7.63 -0.41 -2.06
N LEU A 21 7.09 0.05 -3.19
CA LEU A 21 6.94 -0.77 -4.40
C LEU A 21 8.30 -1.17 -4.98
N PHE A 22 9.25 -0.24 -5.03
CA PHE A 22 10.60 -0.50 -5.49
C PHE A 22 11.31 -1.55 -4.62
N LEU A 23 11.31 -1.35 -3.29
CA LEU A 23 11.94 -2.29 -2.37
C LEU A 23 11.25 -3.66 -2.34
N SER A 24 9.92 -3.70 -2.48
CA SER A 24 9.18 -4.95 -2.61
C SER A 24 9.61 -5.75 -3.83
N ARG A 25 9.74 -5.11 -5.00
CA ARG A 25 10.24 -5.75 -6.22
C ARG A 25 11.69 -6.22 -6.06
N LEU A 26 12.55 -5.38 -5.47
CA LEU A 26 13.96 -5.71 -5.27
C LEU A 26 14.13 -6.92 -4.36
N THR A 27 13.42 -6.94 -3.22
CA THR A 27 13.45 -8.08 -2.29
C THR A 27 12.87 -9.35 -2.93
N GLY A 28 11.81 -9.23 -3.75
CA GLY A 28 11.21 -10.38 -4.40
C GLY A 28 12.09 -10.98 -5.48
N SER A 29 12.84 -10.14 -6.20
CA SER A 29 13.85 -10.58 -7.15
C SER A 29 15.04 -11.24 -6.45
N TYR A 30 15.57 -10.64 -5.38
CA TYR A 30 16.73 -11.17 -4.68
C TYR A 30 16.44 -12.50 -3.97
N LEU A 31 15.25 -12.64 -3.39
CA LEU A 31 14.80 -13.84 -2.69
C LEU A 31 14.16 -14.88 -3.64
N LYS A 32 14.12 -14.60 -4.95
CA LYS A 32 13.57 -15.50 -5.98
C LYS A 32 12.13 -15.96 -5.69
N ILE A 33 11.35 -15.10 -5.05
CA ILE A 33 10.01 -15.45 -4.52
C ILE A 33 9.01 -15.73 -5.65
N TYR A 34 9.29 -15.22 -6.85
CA TYR A 34 8.46 -15.41 -8.04
C TYR A 34 8.83 -16.65 -8.88
N GLU A 35 9.92 -17.37 -8.58
CA GLU A 35 10.37 -18.53 -9.38
C GLU A 35 9.42 -19.75 -9.32
N GLY A 36 8.40 -19.74 -8.44
CA GLY A 36 7.39 -20.79 -8.32
C GLY A 36 5.94 -20.31 -8.41
N ALA A 37 5.70 -19.05 -8.77
CA ALA A 37 4.35 -18.49 -8.86
C ALA A 37 3.74 -18.73 -10.26
N PRO A 38 2.45 -19.11 -10.37
CA PRO A 38 1.79 -19.26 -11.66
C PRO A 38 1.80 -17.94 -12.44
N GLY A 39 2.11 -18.01 -13.74
CA GLY A 39 2.25 -16.84 -14.63
C GLY A 39 0.98 -16.00 -14.79
N GLU A 40 -0.18 -16.49 -14.34
CA GLU A 40 -1.42 -15.71 -14.27
C GLU A 40 -1.38 -14.63 -13.18
N VAL A 41 -0.60 -14.84 -12.11
CA VAL A 41 -0.39 -13.87 -11.02
C VAL A 41 0.74 -12.91 -11.36
N VAL A 42 1.73 -13.38 -12.11
CA VAL A 42 2.87 -12.58 -12.56
C VAL A 42 2.56 -12.02 -13.94
N LYS A 43 1.85 -10.88 -14.00
CA LYS A 43 1.63 -10.18 -15.27
C LYS A 43 2.99 -10.00 -15.98
N PRO A 44 3.16 -10.48 -17.22
CA PRO A 44 4.38 -10.22 -17.96
C PRO A 44 4.56 -8.71 -18.10
N PRO A 45 5.80 -8.19 -18.03
CA PRO A 45 6.06 -6.76 -18.14
C PRO A 45 5.74 -6.30 -19.58
N ARG A 46 4.48 -6.00 -19.84
CA ARG A 46 4.08 -5.23 -21.01
C ARG A 46 4.53 -3.80 -20.75
N THR A 47 5.50 -3.38 -21.55
CA THR A 47 6.31 -2.18 -21.39
C THR A 47 5.81 -1.08 -22.33
N THR A 48 4.50 -0.88 -22.39
CA THR A 48 3.95 0.32 -23.02
C THR A 48 3.96 1.45 -22.01
N LEU A 49 4.32 2.67 -22.45
CA LEU A 49 4.31 3.87 -21.60
C LEU A 49 2.92 4.11 -20.98
N MET A 50 1.85 3.74 -21.69
CA MET A 50 0.49 3.79 -21.16
C MET A 50 0.26 2.82 -20.00
N ASP A 51 0.79 1.59 -20.07
CA ASP A 51 0.66 0.60 -19.00
C ASP A 51 1.41 1.08 -17.74
N ILE A 52 2.57 1.72 -17.91
CA ILE A 52 3.33 2.31 -16.80
C ILE A 52 2.55 3.48 -16.19
N PHE A 53 1.97 4.34 -17.02
CA PHE A 53 1.18 5.48 -16.56
C PHE A 53 -0.09 5.03 -15.84
N GLU A 54 -0.80 4.04 -16.38
CA GLU A 54 -1.97 3.44 -15.74
C GLU A 54 -1.60 2.80 -14.41
N LEU A 55 -0.49 2.06 -14.34
CA LEU A 55 -0.05 1.39 -13.12
C LEU A 55 0.34 2.38 -12.01
N ILE A 56 1.01 3.48 -12.36
CA ILE A 56 1.41 4.53 -11.40
C ILE A 56 0.19 5.37 -11.01
N LEU A 57 -0.59 5.85 -11.99
CA LEU A 57 -1.73 6.73 -11.74
C LEU A 57 -2.82 6.01 -10.93
N GLN A 58 -3.12 4.75 -11.24
CA GLN A 58 -4.08 3.96 -10.45
C GLN A 58 -3.56 3.74 -9.03
N ALA A 59 -2.29 3.40 -8.85
CA ALA A 59 -1.71 3.22 -7.52
C ALA A 59 -1.77 4.51 -6.70
N GLU A 60 -1.40 5.64 -7.28
CA GLU A 60 -1.47 6.95 -6.62
C GLU A 60 -2.91 7.35 -6.26
N LEU A 61 -3.87 7.16 -7.19
CA LEU A 61 -5.27 7.48 -6.94
C LEU A 61 -5.86 6.63 -5.81
N TRP A 62 -5.67 5.31 -5.88
CA TRP A 62 -6.31 4.36 -4.97
C TRP A 62 -5.60 4.22 -3.63
N GLU A 63 -4.28 4.39 -3.59
CA GLU A 63 -3.49 4.12 -2.37
C GLU A 63 -3.05 5.39 -1.66
N VAL A 64 -3.07 6.56 -2.32
CA VAL A 64 -2.67 7.83 -1.70
C VAL A 64 -3.82 8.83 -1.72
N LEU A 65 -4.36 9.16 -2.88
CA LEU A 65 -5.30 10.28 -3.05
C LEU A 65 -6.66 10.03 -2.37
N ILE A 66 -7.29 8.89 -2.66
CA ILE A 66 -8.55 8.49 -2.03
C ILE A 66 -8.35 8.26 -0.51
N PRO A 67 -7.33 7.52 -0.06
CA PRO A 67 -7.04 7.36 1.37
C PRO A 67 -6.75 8.67 2.09
N ALA A 68 -6.02 9.61 1.49
CA ALA A 68 -5.78 10.94 2.08
C ALA A 68 -7.08 11.70 2.29
N PHE A 69 -7.96 11.67 1.28
CA PHE A 69 -9.28 12.30 1.37
C PHE A 69 -10.13 11.65 2.48
N ILE A 70 -10.28 10.33 2.47
CA ILE A 70 -11.04 9.60 3.50
C ILE A 70 -10.44 9.84 4.88
N TYR A 71 -9.12 9.75 5.03
CA TYR A 71 -8.42 9.97 6.28
C TYR A 71 -8.70 11.37 6.83
N SER A 72 -8.65 12.40 5.98
CA SER A 72 -8.94 13.76 6.40
C SER A 72 -10.37 13.96 6.93
N LEU A 73 -11.33 13.16 6.45
CA LEU A 73 -12.71 13.20 6.93
C LEU A 73 -12.90 12.47 8.26
N ILE A 74 -12.21 11.33 8.45
CA ILE A 74 -12.36 10.51 9.66
C ILE A 74 -11.45 10.96 10.81
N TYR A 75 -10.36 11.68 10.52
CA TYR A 75 -9.34 12.08 11.49
C TYR A 75 -9.92 12.76 12.74
N PRO A 76 -10.86 13.72 12.65
CA PRO A 76 -11.43 14.38 13.83
C PRO A 76 -12.17 13.44 14.80
N PHE A 77 -12.54 12.25 14.33
CA PHE A 77 -13.28 11.25 15.11
C PHE A 77 -12.38 10.14 15.65
N LEU A 78 -11.08 10.16 15.35
CA LEU A 78 -10.16 9.14 15.83
C LEU A 78 -9.81 9.35 17.31
N PRO A 79 -9.73 8.27 18.11
CA PRO A 79 -9.44 8.34 19.54
C PRO A 79 -7.98 8.69 19.87
N PHE A 80 -7.12 8.76 18.85
CA PHE A 80 -5.70 9.09 18.96
C PHE A 80 -5.40 10.30 18.07
N SER A 81 -4.33 11.03 18.39
CA SER A 81 -3.83 12.12 17.56
C SER A 81 -2.50 11.76 16.89
N GLY A 82 -2.20 12.48 15.81
CA GLY A 82 -0.92 12.39 15.13
C GLY A 82 -0.64 11.04 14.48
N ILE A 83 0.64 10.64 14.47
CA ILE A 83 1.11 9.37 13.87
C ILE A 83 0.36 8.16 14.42
N ARG A 84 -0.02 8.16 15.71
CA ARG A 84 -0.73 7.03 16.34
C ARG A 84 -2.09 6.78 15.70
N ALA A 85 -2.81 7.85 15.36
CA ALA A 85 -4.08 7.78 14.66
C ALA A 85 -3.90 7.17 13.26
N GLY A 86 -2.85 7.60 12.56
CA GLY A 86 -2.44 7.06 11.27
C GLY A 86 -2.18 5.55 11.32
N LEU A 87 -1.31 5.13 12.23
CA LEU A 87 -0.95 3.72 12.41
C LEU A 87 -2.14 2.85 12.83
N PHE A 88 -3.05 3.38 13.64
CA PHE A 88 -4.28 2.69 14.01
C PHE A 88 -5.16 2.42 12.78
N VAL A 89 -5.39 3.44 11.94
CA VAL A 89 -6.15 3.28 10.68
C VAL A 89 -5.44 2.31 9.73
N ALA A 90 -4.11 2.38 9.63
CA ALA A 90 -3.31 1.46 8.84
C ALA A 90 -3.53 -0.01 9.25
N LEU A 91 -3.48 -0.28 10.56
CA LEU A 91 -3.73 -1.61 11.12
C LEU A 91 -5.17 -2.08 10.85
N LEU A 92 -6.15 -1.20 11.01
CA LEU A 92 -7.55 -1.52 10.82
C LEU A 92 -7.82 -1.91 9.34
N ILE A 93 -7.31 -1.10 8.41
CA ILE A 93 -7.37 -1.39 6.97
C ILE A 93 -6.61 -2.67 6.65
N PHE A 94 -5.42 -2.87 7.23
CA PHE A 94 -4.67 -4.10 7.03
C PHE A 94 -5.49 -5.32 7.46
N ILE A 95 -6.04 -5.34 8.67
CA ILE A 95 -6.84 -6.49 9.14
C ILE A 95 -8.04 -6.73 8.22
N LEU A 96 -8.82 -5.69 7.92
CA LEU A 96 -10.05 -5.80 7.12
C LEU A 96 -9.80 -6.18 5.66
N ALA A 97 -8.77 -5.63 5.03
CA ALA A 97 -8.46 -5.87 3.61
C ALA A 97 -7.69 -7.17 3.39
N THR A 98 -6.92 -7.61 4.39
CA THR A 98 -6.02 -8.75 4.25
C THR A 98 -6.71 -10.07 4.59
N LEU A 99 -7.68 -10.09 5.50
CA LEU A 99 -8.52 -11.25 5.77
C LEU A 99 -9.18 -11.85 4.50
N PRO A 100 -9.94 -11.09 3.69
CA PRO A 100 -10.60 -11.64 2.51
C PRO A 100 -9.61 -12.07 1.41
N GLU A 101 -8.48 -11.36 1.26
CA GLU A 101 -7.41 -11.75 0.33
C GLU A 101 -6.71 -13.05 0.76
N VAL A 102 -6.50 -13.25 2.07
CA VAL A 102 -5.92 -14.48 2.61
C VAL A 102 -6.81 -15.68 2.27
N PHE A 103 -8.12 -15.53 2.41
CA PHE A 103 -9.06 -16.58 2.04
C PHE A 103 -9.08 -16.85 0.53
N SER A 104 -9.09 -15.81 -0.32
CA SER A 104 -9.21 -15.99 -1.77
C SER A 104 -7.95 -16.59 -2.40
N LEU A 105 -6.77 -16.03 -2.14
CA LEU A 105 -5.53 -16.51 -2.72
C LEU A 105 -5.10 -17.87 -2.10
N GLY A 106 -5.47 -18.13 -0.84
CA GLY A 106 -5.04 -19.33 -0.11
C GLY A 106 -5.82 -20.58 -0.50
N THR A 107 -7.11 -20.41 -0.76
CA THR A 107 -8.00 -21.50 -1.18
C THR A 107 -7.94 -21.78 -2.68
N VAL A 108 -7.68 -20.75 -3.51
CA VAL A 108 -7.78 -20.88 -4.99
C VAL A 108 -6.42 -21.08 -5.67
N LEU A 109 -5.37 -20.36 -5.26
CA LEU A 109 -4.11 -20.29 -6.04
C LEU A 109 -2.94 -21.08 -5.45
N ARG A 110 -3.08 -21.62 -4.22
CA ARG A 110 -2.05 -22.43 -3.51
C ARG A 110 -0.64 -21.83 -3.61
N LEU A 111 -0.54 -20.51 -3.43
CA LEU A 111 0.74 -19.81 -3.58
C LEU A 111 1.76 -20.22 -2.50
N PRO A 112 3.06 -20.21 -2.79
CA PRO A 112 4.11 -20.51 -1.82
C PRO A 112 4.04 -19.59 -0.60
N LEU A 113 4.28 -20.13 0.60
CA LEU A 113 4.25 -19.35 1.85
C LEU A 113 5.21 -18.14 1.83
N ALA A 114 6.34 -18.23 1.13
CA ALA A 114 7.27 -17.12 0.95
C ALA A 114 6.64 -15.93 0.19
N PHE A 115 5.83 -16.20 -0.84
CA PHE A 115 5.12 -15.19 -1.61
C PHE A 115 4.09 -14.45 -0.75
N TRP A 116 3.37 -15.22 0.09
CA TRP A 116 2.45 -14.68 1.07
C TRP A 116 3.11 -13.75 2.06
N LEU A 117 4.15 -14.25 2.72
CA LEU A 117 4.83 -13.51 3.78
C LEU A 117 5.39 -12.19 3.24
N GLN A 118 5.96 -12.23 2.04
CA GLN A 118 6.47 -11.04 1.38
C GLN A 118 5.36 -10.04 1.06
N ASN A 119 4.26 -10.46 0.45
CA ASN A 119 3.16 -9.55 0.12
C ASN A 119 2.52 -8.95 1.36
N LEU A 120 2.28 -9.75 2.40
CA LEU A 120 1.74 -9.29 3.68
C LEU A 120 2.65 -8.26 4.35
N LEU A 121 3.95 -8.57 4.41
CA LEU A 121 4.95 -7.68 4.99
C LEU A 121 4.97 -6.33 4.26
N TRP A 122 5.10 -6.35 2.93
CA TRP A 122 5.17 -5.11 2.15
C TRP A 122 3.86 -4.33 2.14
N ARG A 123 2.71 -5.02 2.21
CA ARG A 123 1.41 -4.35 2.38
C ARG A 123 1.31 -3.64 3.71
N LEU A 124 1.77 -4.27 4.79
CA LEU A 124 1.81 -3.67 6.12
C LEU A 124 2.75 -2.44 6.15
N VAL A 125 3.97 -2.60 5.66
CA VAL A 125 4.97 -1.51 5.57
C VAL A 125 4.41 -0.33 4.78
N LYS A 126 3.82 -0.60 3.62
CA LYS A 126 3.21 0.42 2.76
C LYS A 126 2.10 1.19 3.47
N LEU A 127 1.15 0.49 4.10
CA LEU A 127 0.06 1.13 4.84
C LEU A 127 0.59 1.97 6.00
N PHE A 128 1.60 1.49 6.72
CA PHE A 128 2.19 2.22 7.84
C PHE A 128 2.89 3.50 7.38
N LEU A 129 3.64 3.45 6.28
CA LEU A 129 4.29 4.64 5.72
C LEU A 129 3.27 5.67 5.23
N ILE A 130 2.24 5.24 4.51
CA ILE A 130 1.21 6.14 3.95
C ILE A 130 0.39 6.77 5.08
N PHE A 131 -0.27 5.95 5.91
CA PHE A 131 -1.14 6.48 6.95
C PHE A 131 -0.36 7.09 8.12
N GLY A 132 0.86 6.65 8.39
CA GLY A 132 1.77 7.34 9.33
C GLY A 132 2.11 8.75 8.86
N THR A 133 2.30 8.94 7.55
CA THR A 133 2.49 10.27 6.94
C THR A 133 1.23 11.12 7.12
N PHE A 134 0.05 10.58 6.84
CA PHE A 134 -1.19 11.32 7.07
C PHE A 134 -1.36 11.69 8.54
N GLY A 135 -1.16 10.74 9.46
CA GLY A 135 -1.21 11.02 10.89
C GLY A 135 -0.23 12.10 11.32
N PHE A 136 0.99 12.14 10.76
CA PHE A 136 1.94 13.21 11.06
C PHE A 136 1.45 14.59 10.61
N PHE A 137 0.90 14.70 9.40
CA PHE A 137 0.53 15.99 8.81
C PHE A 137 -0.83 16.51 9.26
N PHE A 138 -1.82 15.65 9.52
CA PHE A 138 -3.14 16.06 9.98
C PHE A 138 -3.22 16.27 11.51
N ASN A 139 -2.10 16.13 12.24
CA ASN A 139 -2.01 16.35 13.69
C ASN A 139 -2.34 17.79 14.12
#